data_AF-A0A8T1EWZ2-F1
#
_entry.id   AF-A0A8T1EWZ2-F1
#
_cell.length_a   1.000
_cell.length_b   1.000
_cell.length_c   1.000
_cell.angle_alpha   90.00
_cell.angle_beta   90.00
_cell.angle_gamma   90.00
#
_symmetry.space_group_name_H-M   'P 1'
#
loop_
_entity.id
_entity.type
_entity.pdbx_description
1 polymer ?
#
loop_
_entity_poly.entity_id
_entity_poly.type
_entity_poly.pdbx_seq_one_letter_code
_entity_poly.pdbx_strand_id
1 'polypeptide(L)'
;MTLQTLVTRFVTCMPEWNSANQSTTGICQRPQTTAVVSTELDNTLLDVLSKDGLIQETLDGLATNMSDMLAGLSSSTQEALLTPLRQAPQSMLGSTVVPFPVDSYTSSPFYANVASVFSIVFIMAYLFTISRILVVLIQEKELRLREFMKILGVTEKSIILTWYMTYAAILFVGAVVQALAGLVGLFPNSSVIVTFLFFFLFGLSVLALAFLISTLFSKARVGAFVGMVAFFAMYAVSQGFSTGTGESAKRLGSALSPVALALGVQVLANAEETGEGVQFSTMGTLSDNYRLSTALWMFVFDTVLYTVLGLYLEKVMPKEYGTTLKWYFPVSPSYWRSRKQKQVTVEAPVDDVALDLNPSFEPVSTDLREQERNGEALTVKRLRKVFQVPDHLSAGPQWCW
;
A
#
# COMPACT_ATOMS: atom_id res chain seq x y z
N MET A 1 19.98 6.93 -47.01
CA MET A 1 18.98 5.95 -46.54
C MET A 1 19.17 5.87 -45.05
N THR A 2 18.09 5.80 -44.29
CA THR A 2 18.20 5.49 -42.86
C THR A 2 18.25 3.98 -42.69
N LEU A 3 18.86 3.50 -41.61
CA LEU A 3 18.81 2.08 -41.22
C LEU A 3 17.38 1.51 -41.28
N GLN A 4 16.36 2.29 -40.90
CA GLN A 4 14.96 1.90 -41.05
C GLN A 4 14.56 1.64 -42.51
N THR A 5 14.93 2.51 -43.45
CA THR A 5 14.65 2.31 -44.88
C THR A 5 15.42 1.13 -45.50
N LEU A 6 16.60 0.82 -44.96
CA LEU A 6 17.36 -0.37 -45.38
C LEU A 6 16.67 -1.64 -44.93
N VAL A 7 16.30 -1.71 -43.64
CA VAL A 7 15.61 -2.85 -43.05
C VAL A 7 14.27 -3.08 -43.74
N THR A 8 13.49 -2.03 -44.04
CA THR A 8 12.22 -2.19 -44.76
C THR A 8 12.43 -2.77 -46.15
N ARG A 9 13.41 -2.28 -46.92
CA ARG A 9 13.72 -2.82 -48.25
C ARG A 9 14.13 -4.30 -48.19
N PHE A 10 14.95 -4.67 -47.21
CA PHE A 10 15.35 -6.05 -46.97
C PHE A 10 14.16 -6.95 -46.62
N VAL A 11 13.30 -6.51 -45.70
CA VAL A 11 12.09 -7.25 -45.31
C VAL A 11 11.10 -7.37 -46.48
N THR A 12 10.96 -6.33 -47.30
CA THR A 12 10.07 -6.38 -48.49
C THR A 12 10.55 -7.31 -49.59
N CYS A 13 11.86 -7.58 -49.69
CA CYS A 13 12.38 -8.59 -50.62
C CYS A 13 11.88 -10.00 -50.27
N MET A 14 11.67 -10.28 -48.97
CA MET A 14 11.15 -11.56 -48.43
C MET A 14 11.76 -12.79 -49.13
N PRO A 15 13.07 -13.03 -49.02
CA PRO A 15 13.67 -14.23 -49.60
C PRO A 15 13.16 -15.48 -48.88
N GLU A 16 13.14 -16.61 -49.58
CA GLU A 16 12.71 -17.88 -48.98
C GLU A 16 13.68 -18.29 -47.86
N TRP A 17 13.15 -18.42 -46.64
CA TRP A 17 13.92 -18.81 -45.47
C TRP A 17 13.88 -20.33 -45.30
N ASN A 18 15.05 -20.96 -45.33
CA ASN A 18 15.16 -22.38 -45.03
C ASN A 18 15.47 -22.56 -43.54
N SER A 19 14.51 -23.08 -42.78
CA SER A 19 14.62 -23.30 -41.33
C SER A 19 15.66 -24.36 -40.94
N ALA A 20 16.01 -25.29 -41.83
CA ALA A 20 16.97 -26.35 -41.55
C ALA A 20 18.43 -25.85 -41.60
N ASN A 21 18.72 -24.91 -42.51
CA ASN A 21 20.08 -24.41 -42.74
C ASN A 21 20.30 -22.97 -42.24
N GLN A 22 19.26 -22.34 -41.68
CA GLN A 22 19.26 -20.93 -41.26
C GLN A 22 19.79 -19.98 -42.36
N SER A 23 19.46 -20.27 -43.62
CA SER A 23 19.93 -19.54 -44.79
C SER A 23 18.77 -19.04 -45.63
N THR A 24 18.95 -17.88 -46.26
CA THR A 24 18.04 -17.37 -47.28
C THR A 24 18.53 -17.78 -48.68
N THR A 25 17.61 -17.95 -49.62
CA THR A 25 17.96 -18.21 -51.04
C THR A 25 18.49 -16.97 -51.76
N GLY A 26 18.44 -15.79 -51.14
CA GLY A 26 18.89 -14.52 -51.71
C GLY A 26 18.01 -13.97 -52.85
N ILE A 27 16.95 -14.69 -53.22
CA ILE A 27 16.03 -14.33 -54.31
C ILE A 27 14.77 -13.71 -53.70
N CYS A 28 14.40 -12.50 -54.13
CA CYS A 28 13.16 -11.88 -53.69
C CYS A 28 11.94 -12.59 -54.27
N GLN A 29 10.90 -12.83 -53.46
CA GLN A 29 9.69 -13.53 -53.90
C GLN A 29 8.90 -12.79 -55.00
N ARG A 30 9.04 -11.47 -55.09
CA ARG A 30 8.40 -10.63 -56.12
C ARG A 30 9.45 -9.86 -56.93
N PRO A 31 9.91 -10.38 -58.08
CA PRO A 31 10.90 -9.70 -58.91
C PRO A 31 10.34 -8.45 -59.62
N GLN A 32 9.02 -8.26 -59.64
CA GLN A 32 8.40 -7.06 -60.24
C GLN A 32 8.58 -5.79 -59.39
N THR A 33 8.97 -5.94 -58.12
CA THR A 33 9.16 -4.82 -57.19
C THR A 33 10.63 -4.44 -57.01
N THR A 34 11.56 -5.25 -57.54
CA THR A 34 12.99 -4.93 -57.63
C THR A 34 13.27 -4.06 -58.85
N ALA A 35 13.98 -2.95 -58.66
CA ALA A 35 14.48 -2.16 -59.78
C ALA A 35 15.45 -2.99 -60.66
N VAL A 36 15.45 -2.71 -61.96
CA VAL A 36 16.38 -3.33 -62.92
C VAL A 36 17.82 -2.98 -62.56
N VAL A 37 18.74 -3.93 -62.76
CA VAL A 37 20.18 -3.75 -62.51
C VAL A 37 20.72 -2.55 -63.31
N SER A 38 21.29 -1.58 -62.60
CA SER A 38 21.87 -0.36 -63.17
C SER A 38 23.12 -0.02 -62.36
N THR A 39 24.22 0.24 -63.07
CA THR A 39 25.50 0.60 -62.45
C THR A 39 25.44 1.94 -61.72
N GLU A 40 24.62 2.88 -62.20
CA GLU A 40 24.40 4.16 -61.53
C GLU A 40 23.62 3.96 -60.23
N LEU A 41 22.56 3.15 -60.26
CA LEU A 41 21.75 2.85 -59.08
C LEU A 41 22.57 2.13 -58.02
N ASP A 42 23.38 1.15 -58.39
CA ASP A 42 24.19 0.39 -57.45
C ASP A 42 25.25 1.27 -56.78
N ASN A 43 25.93 2.14 -57.54
CA ASN A 43 26.89 3.08 -56.98
C ASN A 43 26.22 4.09 -56.02
N THR A 44 25.02 4.56 -56.34
CA THR A 44 24.28 5.46 -55.44
C THR A 44 23.83 4.75 -54.16
N LEU A 45 23.41 3.47 -54.23
CA LEU A 45 23.03 2.69 -53.06
C LEU A 45 24.23 2.44 -52.13
N LEU A 46 25.39 2.11 -52.70
CA LEU A 46 26.62 1.83 -51.94
C LEU A 46 27.20 3.12 -51.32
N ASP A 47 27.19 4.25 -52.05
CA ASP A 47 27.59 5.56 -51.53
C ASP A 47 26.70 5.97 -50.35
N VAL A 48 25.40 5.79 -50.51
CA VAL A 48 24.41 6.08 -49.46
C VAL A 48 24.58 5.19 -48.23
N LEU A 49 24.93 3.91 -48.42
CA LEU A 49 25.21 2.99 -47.31
C LEU A 49 26.47 3.39 -46.55
N SER A 50 27.54 3.76 -47.27
CA SER A 50 28.82 4.17 -46.67
C SER A 50 28.74 5.44 -45.83
N LYS A 51 27.75 6.30 -46.09
CA LYS A 51 27.54 7.59 -45.43
C LYS A 51 26.44 7.56 -44.36
N ASP A 52 25.90 6.39 -44.02
CA ASP A 52 24.89 6.28 -42.96
C ASP A 52 25.58 6.40 -41.58
N GLY A 53 25.28 7.49 -40.87
CA GLY A 53 25.90 7.80 -39.58
C GLY A 53 25.60 6.79 -38.47
N LEU A 54 24.45 6.10 -38.52
CA LEU A 54 24.06 5.12 -37.50
C LEU A 54 24.83 3.81 -37.69
N ILE A 55 25.05 3.43 -38.96
CA ILE A 55 25.89 2.27 -39.29
C ILE A 55 27.36 2.58 -38.99
N GLN A 56 27.81 3.80 -39.29
CA GLN A 56 29.17 4.22 -38.97
C GLN A 56 29.44 4.21 -37.46
N GLU A 57 28.50 4.66 -36.62
CA GLU A 57 28.62 4.61 -35.15
C GLU A 57 28.73 3.17 -34.63
N THR A 58 27.96 2.23 -35.21
CA THR A 58 28.07 0.80 -34.84
C THR A 58 29.39 0.15 -35.27
N LEU A 59 29.95 0.57 -36.41
CA LEU A 59 31.20 0.03 -36.96
C LEU A 59 32.46 0.64 -36.34
N ASP A 60 32.37 1.87 -35.82
CA ASP A 60 33.46 2.51 -35.07
C ASP A 60 33.78 1.71 -33.79
N GLY A 61 32.77 1.08 -33.20
CA GLY A 61 32.95 0.10 -32.11
C GLY A 61 33.71 -1.18 -32.51
N LEU A 62 33.80 -1.49 -33.82
CA LEU A 62 34.57 -2.61 -34.38
C LEU A 62 35.89 -2.16 -35.04
N ALA A 63 36.24 -0.87 -35.00
CA ALA A 63 37.46 -0.29 -35.59
C ALA A 63 37.64 -0.58 -37.09
N THR A 64 36.54 -0.67 -37.85
CA THR A 64 36.55 -0.95 -39.30
C THR A 64 35.77 0.09 -40.08
N ASN A 65 36.36 0.64 -41.15
CA ASN A 65 35.66 1.54 -42.06
C ASN A 65 34.75 0.77 -43.01
N MET A 66 33.49 1.21 -43.10
CA MET A 66 32.47 0.60 -43.95
C MET A 66 32.88 0.58 -45.43
N SER A 67 33.50 1.65 -45.93
CA SER A 67 33.97 1.76 -47.32
C SER A 67 34.97 0.66 -47.70
N ASP A 68 35.89 0.32 -46.79
CA ASP A 68 36.92 -0.69 -47.02
C ASP A 68 36.34 -2.10 -47.00
N MET A 69 35.34 -2.35 -46.13
CA MET A 69 34.59 -3.61 -46.12
C MET A 69 33.78 -3.80 -47.40
N LEU A 70 33.11 -2.75 -47.88
CA LEU A 70 32.33 -2.80 -49.12
C LEU A 70 33.21 -3.02 -50.36
N ALA A 71 34.42 -2.45 -50.38
CA ALA A 71 35.39 -2.65 -51.46
C ALA A 71 36.00 -4.07 -51.46
N GLY A 72 36.01 -4.76 -50.32
CA GLY A 72 36.54 -6.12 -50.16
C GLY A 72 35.54 -7.26 -50.46
N LEU A 73 34.28 -6.95 -50.77
CA LEU A 73 33.25 -7.96 -51.05
C LEU A 73 33.47 -8.62 -52.42
N SER A 74 33.24 -9.94 -52.50
CA SER A 74 33.19 -10.63 -53.80
C SER A 74 31.96 -10.18 -54.59
N SER A 75 32.04 -10.24 -55.92
CA SER A 75 30.93 -9.83 -56.81
C SER A 75 29.61 -10.56 -56.53
N SER A 76 29.69 -11.82 -56.10
CA SER A 76 28.52 -12.61 -55.68
C SER A 76 27.85 -12.08 -54.40
N THR A 77 28.64 -11.67 -53.41
CA THR A 77 28.14 -11.16 -52.13
C THR A 77 27.62 -9.74 -52.28
N GLN A 78 28.27 -8.93 -53.13
CA GLN A 78 27.81 -7.60 -53.47
C GLN A 78 26.43 -7.66 -54.16
N GLU A 79 26.21 -8.59 -55.09
CA GLU A 79 24.90 -8.76 -55.73
C GLU A 79 23.83 -9.26 -54.75
N ALA A 80 24.20 -10.17 -53.83
CA ALA A 80 23.30 -10.63 -52.77
C ALA A 80 22.86 -9.50 -51.81
N LEU A 81 23.73 -8.50 -51.58
CA LEU A 81 23.41 -7.31 -50.79
C LEU A 81 22.57 -6.29 -51.59
N LEU A 82 22.87 -6.09 -52.87
CA LEU A 82 22.18 -5.11 -53.73
C LEU A 82 20.76 -5.55 -54.10
N THR A 83 20.52 -6.84 -54.28
CA THR A 83 19.21 -7.40 -54.65
C THR A 83 18.06 -6.92 -53.72
N PRO A 84 18.16 -7.01 -52.38
CA PRO A 84 17.16 -6.44 -51.48
C PRO A 84 17.16 -4.91 -51.46
N LEU A 85 18.31 -4.24 -51.64
CA LEU A 85 18.40 -2.77 -51.63
C LEU A 85 17.70 -2.11 -52.83
N ARG A 86 17.56 -2.84 -53.95
CA ARG A 86 16.82 -2.40 -55.15
C ARG A 86 15.30 -2.45 -54.98
N GLN A 87 14.77 -2.95 -53.85
CA GLN A 87 13.33 -2.90 -53.55
C GLN A 87 12.86 -1.45 -53.34
N ALA A 88 11.69 -1.13 -53.89
CA ALA A 88 11.06 0.16 -53.66
C ALA A 88 10.61 0.29 -52.18
N PRO A 89 10.90 1.41 -51.49
CA PRO A 89 10.52 1.60 -50.08
C PRO A 89 9.01 1.86 -49.89
N GLN A 90 8.31 2.22 -50.96
CA GLN A 90 6.86 2.46 -50.97
C GLN A 90 6.16 1.37 -51.77
N SER A 91 4.91 1.09 -51.39
CA SER A 91 4.20 -0.03 -51.99
C SER A 91 3.76 0.26 -53.43
N MET A 92 4.58 -0.10 -54.41
CA MET A 92 4.30 0.03 -55.83
C MET A 92 4.08 -1.36 -56.45
N LEU A 93 3.23 -1.46 -57.48
CA LEU A 93 2.97 -2.69 -58.25
C LEU A 93 2.62 -3.93 -57.39
N GLY A 94 1.81 -3.73 -56.35
CA GLY A 94 1.33 -4.84 -55.52
C GLY A 94 2.39 -5.42 -54.59
N SER A 95 3.45 -4.70 -54.24
CA SER A 95 4.34 -5.10 -53.13
C SER A 95 3.53 -5.39 -51.85
N THR A 96 3.92 -6.42 -51.11
CA THR A 96 3.30 -6.76 -49.82
C THR A 96 3.69 -5.76 -48.74
N VAL A 97 2.72 -5.22 -48.02
CA VAL A 97 2.97 -4.54 -46.75
C VAL A 97 3.24 -5.61 -45.71
N VAL A 98 4.42 -5.59 -45.10
CA VAL A 98 4.78 -6.49 -44.01
C VAL A 98 4.75 -5.66 -42.72
N PRO A 99 4.08 -6.12 -41.65
CA PRO A 99 4.15 -5.44 -40.38
C PRO A 99 5.61 -5.36 -39.92
N PHE A 100 5.99 -4.24 -39.32
CA PHE A 100 7.30 -4.13 -38.70
C PHE A 100 7.41 -5.21 -37.61
N PRO A 101 8.54 -5.96 -37.54
CA PRO A 101 8.70 -6.97 -36.50
C PRO A 101 8.57 -6.30 -35.13
N VAL A 102 7.68 -6.83 -34.31
CA VAL A 102 7.50 -6.43 -32.92
C VAL A 102 8.07 -7.53 -32.03
N ASP A 103 8.59 -7.14 -30.87
CA ASP A 103 9.01 -8.11 -29.86
C ASP A 103 7.82 -9.00 -29.47
N SER A 104 8.11 -10.26 -29.13
CA SER A 104 7.09 -11.17 -28.63
C SER A 104 6.51 -10.62 -27.33
N TYR A 105 5.22 -10.31 -27.32
CA TYR A 105 4.50 -9.88 -26.14
C TYR A 105 3.36 -10.85 -25.85
N THR A 106 3.16 -11.15 -24.57
CA THR A 106 1.99 -11.90 -24.09
C THR A 106 0.97 -10.89 -23.59
N SER A 107 -0.25 -10.93 -24.13
CA SER A 107 -1.36 -10.15 -23.62
C SER A 107 -2.51 -11.07 -23.24
N SER A 108 -2.97 -10.94 -22.00
CA SER A 108 -4.08 -11.70 -21.46
C SER A 108 -5.33 -10.80 -21.34
N PRO A 109 -6.28 -10.85 -22.29
CA PRO A 109 -7.42 -9.92 -22.33
C PRO A 109 -8.39 -10.07 -21.14
N PHE A 110 -8.26 -11.14 -20.37
CA PHE A 110 -8.98 -11.33 -19.12
C PHE A 110 -8.62 -10.25 -18.09
N TYR A 111 -7.33 -9.96 -17.88
CA TYR A 111 -6.90 -9.00 -16.86
C TYR A 111 -7.29 -7.57 -17.21
N ALA A 112 -7.22 -7.18 -18.48
CA ALA A 112 -7.67 -5.87 -18.95
C ALA A 112 -9.14 -5.58 -18.60
N ASN A 113 -10.02 -6.57 -18.79
CA ASN A 113 -11.45 -6.42 -18.51
C ASN A 113 -11.77 -6.53 -17.02
N VAL A 114 -11.04 -7.37 -16.28
CA VAL A 114 -11.37 -7.72 -14.89
C VAL A 114 -10.62 -6.85 -13.87
N ALA A 115 -9.56 -6.13 -14.25
CA ALA A 115 -8.80 -5.24 -13.36
C ALA A 115 -9.69 -4.22 -12.62
N SER A 116 -10.69 -3.65 -13.32
CA SER A 116 -11.66 -2.71 -12.73
C SER A 116 -12.60 -3.38 -11.71
N VAL A 117 -12.87 -4.67 -11.86
CA VAL A 117 -13.80 -5.45 -11.04
C VAL A 117 -13.11 -6.10 -9.84
N PHE A 118 -11.82 -6.45 -9.94
CA PHE A 118 -11.11 -7.07 -8.81
C PHE A 118 -11.11 -6.21 -7.56
N SER A 119 -10.92 -4.91 -7.71
CA SER A 119 -10.91 -3.97 -6.58
C SER A 119 -12.21 -4.05 -5.78
N ILE A 120 -13.37 -4.00 -6.44
CA ILE A 120 -14.66 -4.06 -5.75
C ILE A 120 -14.92 -5.44 -5.11
N VAL A 121 -14.49 -6.53 -5.75
CA VAL A 121 -14.64 -7.89 -5.22
C VAL A 121 -13.85 -8.05 -3.92
N PHE A 122 -12.59 -7.61 -3.89
CA PHE A 122 -11.78 -7.68 -2.68
C PHE A 122 -12.34 -6.77 -1.57
N ILE A 123 -12.80 -5.57 -1.91
CA ILE A 123 -13.44 -4.68 -0.93
C ILE A 123 -14.70 -5.31 -0.32
N MET A 124 -15.53 -5.98 -1.13
CA MET A 124 -16.71 -6.71 -0.64
C MET A 124 -16.33 -7.86 0.29
N ALA A 125 -15.28 -8.63 -0.04
CA ALA A 125 -14.81 -9.71 0.82
C ALA A 125 -14.35 -9.17 2.19
N TYR A 126 -13.61 -8.05 2.20
CA TYR A 126 -13.10 -7.45 3.43
C TYR A 126 -14.15 -6.65 4.22
N LEU A 127 -15.28 -6.29 3.61
CA LEU A 127 -16.40 -5.64 4.30
C LEU A 127 -16.97 -6.53 5.41
N PHE A 128 -17.05 -7.84 5.15
CA PHE A 128 -17.45 -8.80 6.20
C PHE A 128 -16.41 -8.86 7.33
N THR A 129 -15.12 -8.89 6.98
CA THR A 129 -14.01 -8.93 7.95
C THR A 129 -14.03 -7.72 8.88
N ILE A 130 -14.09 -6.49 8.33
CA ILE A 130 -14.12 -5.27 9.14
C ILE A 130 -15.37 -5.22 10.04
N SER A 131 -16.53 -5.64 9.53
CA SER A 131 -17.78 -5.68 10.30
C SER A 131 -17.65 -6.59 11.53
N ARG A 132 -17.10 -7.79 11.36
CA ARG A 132 -16.91 -8.73 12.48
C ARG A 132 -15.92 -8.23 13.52
N ILE A 133 -14.79 -7.67 13.08
CA ILE A 133 -13.80 -7.07 14.00
C ILE A 133 -14.45 -5.91 14.79
N LEU A 134 -15.19 -5.04 14.10
CA LEU A 134 -15.89 -3.92 14.75
C LEU A 134 -16.92 -4.36 15.77
N VAL A 135 -17.77 -5.34 15.43
CA VAL A 135 -18.78 -5.85 16.36
C VAL A 135 -18.11 -6.34 17.64
N VAL A 136 -17.04 -7.14 17.55
CA VAL A 136 -16.38 -7.68 18.74
C VAL A 136 -15.70 -6.58 19.57
N LEU A 137 -14.95 -5.67 18.92
CA LEU A 137 -14.28 -4.57 19.62
C LEU A 137 -15.26 -3.60 20.31
N ILE A 138 -16.41 -3.34 19.69
CA ILE A 138 -17.43 -2.46 20.29
C ILE A 138 -18.26 -3.23 21.32
N GLN A 139 -18.56 -4.51 21.09
CA GLN A 139 -19.29 -5.34 22.06
C GLN A 139 -18.50 -5.51 23.35
N GLU A 140 -17.17 -5.62 23.29
CA GLU A 140 -16.29 -5.58 24.46
C GLU A 140 -16.50 -4.30 25.30
N LYS A 141 -16.64 -3.16 24.62
CA LYS A 141 -16.90 -1.86 25.25
C LYS A 141 -18.34 -1.75 25.77
N GLU A 142 -19.31 -2.22 24.99
CA GLU A 142 -20.73 -2.20 25.32
C GLU A 142 -21.04 -3.04 26.56
N LEU A 143 -20.45 -4.23 26.66
CA LEU A 143 -20.56 -5.14 27.81
C LEU A 143 -19.65 -4.76 28.98
N ARG A 144 -18.83 -3.71 28.84
CA ARG A 144 -17.88 -3.23 29.86
C ARG A 144 -16.84 -4.28 30.28
N LEU A 145 -16.57 -5.27 29.43
CA LEU A 145 -15.58 -6.32 29.70
C LEU A 145 -14.18 -5.74 29.89
N ARG A 146 -13.86 -4.65 29.16
CA ARG A 146 -12.58 -3.93 29.32
C ARG A 146 -12.39 -3.35 30.72
N GLU A 147 -13.41 -2.75 31.31
CA GLU A 147 -13.32 -2.17 32.65
C GLU A 147 -13.31 -3.25 33.72
N PHE A 148 -14.06 -4.35 33.51
CA PHE A 148 -13.96 -5.53 34.37
C PHE A 148 -12.53 -6.10 34.41
N MET A 149 -11.88 -6.25 33.26
CA MET A 149 -10.48 -6.72 33.22
C MET A 149 -9.50 -5.76 33.92
N LYS A 150 -9.74 -4.45 33.87
CA LYS A 150 -8.93 -3.47 34.62
C LYS A 150 -9.09 -3.63 36.13
N ILE A 151 -10.29 -3.93 36.62
CA ILE A 151 -10.55 -4.20 38.05
C ILE A 151 -9.80 -5.46 38.50
N LEU A 152 -9.67 -6.47 37.62
CA LEU A 152 -8.87 -7.67 37.86
C LEU A 152 -7.34 -7.42 37.85
N GLY A 153 -6.89 -6.18 37.63
CA GLY A 153 -5.48 -5.79 37.65
C GLY A 153 -4.78 -5.86 36.29
N VAL A 154 -5.51 -6.09 35.19
CA VAL A 154 -4.92 -6.11 33.84
C VAL A 154 -4.66 -4.70 33.33
N THR A 155 -3.44 -4.47 32.82
CA THR A 155 -3.08 -3.16 32.24
C THR A 155 -3.78 -2.92 30.90
N GLU A 156 -4.21 -1.68 30.66
CA GLU A 156 -4.93 -1.29 29.42
C GLU A 156 -4.13 -1.57 28.14
N LYS A 157 -2.80 -1.36 28.19
CA LYS A 157 -1.90 -1.66 27.06
C LYS A 157 -1.88 -3.14 26.71
N SER A 158 -1.90 -4.02 27.73
CA SER A 158 -1.91 -5.45 27.53
C SER A 158 -3.18 -5.91 26.81
N ILE A 159 -4.34 -5.36 27.20
CA ILE A 159 -5.63 -5.70 26.57
C ILE A 159 -5.60 -5.38 25.07
N ILE A 160 -5.17 -4.16 24.71
CA ILE A 160 -5.11 -3.73 23.31
C ILE A 160 -4.11 -4.61 22.53
N LEU A 161 -2.93 -4.86 23.09
CA LEU A 161 -1.92 -5.68 22.43
C LEU A 161 -2.38 -7.12 22.20
N THR A 162 -3.10 -7.73 23.15
CA THR A 162 -3.67 -9.07 22.98
C THR A 162 -4.69 -9.12 21.85
N TRP A 163 -5.56 -8.11 21.73
CA TRP A 163 -6.50 -8.04 20.61
C TRP A 163 -5.81 -7.86 19.25
N TYR A 164 -4.77 -7.02 19.20
CA TYR A 164 -3.97 -6.89 17.98
C TYR A 164 -3.31 -8.20 17.60
N MET A 165 -2.71 -8.93 18.56
CA MET A 165 -2.06 -10.21 18.32
C MET A 165 -3.04 -11.29 17.84
N THR A 166 -4.21 -11.41 18.48
CA THR A 166 -5.19 -12.44 18.09
C THR A 166 -5.74 -12.19 16.70
N TYR A 167 -6.13 -10.95 16.37
CA TYR A 167 -6.61 -10.63 15.03
C TYR A 167 -5.50 -10.65 13.99
N ALA A 168 -4.27 -10.23 14.31
CA ALA A 168 -3.14 -10.37 13.40
C ALA A 168 -2.87 -11.83 13.06
N ALA A 169 -2.98 -12.76 14.02
CA ALA A 169 -2.84 -14.19 13.76
C ALA A 169 -3.96 -14.74 12.85
N ILE A 170 -5.21 -14.34 13.07
CA ILE A 170 -6.34 -14.73 12.22
C ILE A 170 -6.14 -14.21 10.79
N LEU A 171 -5.76 -12.93 10.65
CA LEU A 171 -5.49 -12.29 9.36
C LEU A 171 -4.26 -12.87 8.66
N PHE A 172 -3.25 -13.30 9.41
CA PHE A 172 -2.08 -14.00 8.86
C PHE A 172 -2.49 -15.30 8.18
N VAL A 173 -3.28 -16.14 8.85
CA VAL A 173 -3.81 -17.38 8.26
C VAL A 173 -4.67 -17.08 7.04
N GLY A 174 -5.55 -16.06 7.13
CA GLY A 174 -6.37 -15.62 6.01
C GLY A 174 -5.54 -15.18 4.79
N ALA A 175 -4.48 -14.39 5.02
CA ALA A 175 -3.59 -13.91 3.97
C ALA A 175 -2.78 -15.04 3.32
N VAL A 176 -2.34 -16.06 4.09
CA VAL A 176 -1.70 -17.26 3.52
C VAL A 176 -2.66 -17.99 2.57
N VAL A 177 -3.91 -18.20 2.99
CA VAL A 177 -4.92 -18.86 2.15
C VAL A 177 -5.20 -18.03 0.89
N GLN A 178 -5.33 -16.70 1.03
CA GLN A 178 -5.52 -15.81 -0.13
C GLN A 178 -4.33 -15.80 -1.09
N ALA A 179 -3.10 -15.87 -0.58
CA ALA A 179 -1.90 -15.93 -1.43
C ALA A 179 -1.81 -17.25 -2.21
N LEU A 180 -2.13 -18.37 -1.56
CA LEU A 180 -2.17 -19.69 -2.22
C LEU A 180 -3.30 -19.75 -3.26
N ALA A 181 -4.49 -19.24 -2.94
CA ALA A 181 -5.60 -19.15 -3.89
C ALA A 181 -5.26 -18.22 -5.07
N GLY A 182 -4.53 -17.13 -4.80
CA GLY A 182 -4.01 -16.19 -5.78
C GLY A 182 -3.11 -16.89 -6.80
N LEU A 183 -2.16 -17.72 -6.35
CA LEU A 183 -1.25 -18.45 -7.22
C LEU A 183 -1.97 -19.38 -8.21
N VAL A 184 -3.00 -20.09 -7.75
CA VAL A 184 -3.69 -21.10 -8.57
C VAL A 184 -4.68 -20.46 -9.56
N GLY A 185 -5.32 -19.35 -9.18
CA GLY A 185 -6.46 -18.82 -9.92
C GLY A 185 -6.26 -17.46 -10.59
N LEU A 186 -5.56 -16.52 -9.94
CA LEU A 186 -5.67 -15.08 -10.26
C LEU A 186 -4.35 -14.41 -10.63
N PHE A 187 -3.23 -14.84 -10.03
CA PHE A 187 -1.93 -14.20 -10.19
C PHE A 187 -0.84 -15.29 -10.33
N PRO A 188 -0.85 -16.05 -11.45
CA PRO A 188 0.04 -17.20 -11.61
C PRO A 188 1.51 -16.80 -11.82
N ASN A 189 1.78 -15.63 -12.41
CA ASN A 189 3.15 -15.19 -12.68
C ASN A 189 3.75 -14.38 -11.51
N SER A 190 2.89 -13.85 -10.63
CA SER A 190 3.31 -13.11 -9.44
C SER A 190 3.89 -14.01 -8.35
N SER A 191 4.88 -13.48 -7.63
CA SER A 191 5.49 -14.19 -6.52
C SER A 191 4.54 -14.31 -5.32
N VAL A 192 4.36 -15.53 -4.81
CA VAL A 192 3.46 -15.84 -3.69
C VAL A 192 3.75 -14.99 -2.46
N ILE A 193 5.03 -14.72 -2.18
CA ILE A 193 5.46 -13.96 -1.01
C ILE A 193 5.01 -12.49 -1.11
N VAL A 194 5.09 -11.88 -2.29
CA VAL A 194 4.64 -10.50 -2.50
C VAL A 194 3.13 -10.41 -2.37
N THR A 195 2.40 -11.34 -2.98
CA THR A 195 0.94 -11.41 -2.87
C THR A 195 0.49 -11.63 -1.43
N PHE A 196 1.17 -12.51 -0.69
CA PHE A 196 0.97 -12.71 0.74
C PHE A 196 1.18 -11.43 1.55
N LEU A 197 2.31 -10.76 1.33
CA LEU A 197 2.67 -9.55 2.05
C LEU A 197 1.64 -8.43 1.76
N PHE A 198 1.19 -8.30 0.51
CA PHE A 198 0.17 -7.36 0.10
C PHE A 198 -1.15 -7.54 0.88
N PHE A 199 -1.72 -8.75 0.89
CA PHE A 199 -2.98 -9.02 1.60
C PHE A 199 -2.82 -8.98 3.13
N PHE A 200 -1.68 -9.42 3.66
CA PHE A 200 -1.42 -9.40 5.10
C PHE A 200 -1.31 -7.97 5.64
N LEU A 201 -0.53 -7.10 4.98
CA LEU A 201 -0.39 -5.70 5.37
C LEU A 201 -1.72 -4.95 5.24
N PHE A 202 -2.50 -5.22 4.20
CA PHE A 202 -3.85 -4.68 4.07
C PHE A 202 -4.77 -5.17 5.20
N GLY A 203 -4.70 -6.45 5.60
CA GLY A 203 -5.42 -6.95 6.75
C GLY A 203 -5.08 -6.20 8.04
N LEU A 204 -3.80 -5.91 8.27
CA LEU A 204 -3.35 -5.14 9.43
C LEU A 204 -3.85 -3.68 9.41
N SER A 205 -3.86 -3.03 8.23
CA SER A 205 -4.40 -1.67 8.11
C SER A 205 -5.93 -1.65 8.34
N VAL A 206 -6.66 -2.67 7.87
CA VAL A 206 -8.10 -2.85 8.16
C VAL A 206 -8.35 -3.04 9.66
N LEU A 207 -7.52 -3.84 10.34
CA LEU A 207 -7.60 -4.01 11.80
C LEU A 207 -7.37 -2.68 12.53
N ALA A 208 -6.38 -1.90 12.11
CA ALA A 208 -6.10 -0.59 12.69
C ALA A 208 -7.23 0.42 12.44
N LEU A 209 -7.82 0.41 11.24
CA LEU A 209 -8.99 1.20 10.91
C LEU A 209 -10.21 0.81 11.75
N ALA A 210 -10.46 -0.50 11.92
CA ALA A 210 -11.54 -1.01 12.77
C ALA A 210 -11.34 -0.58 14.23
N PHE A 211 -10.10 -0.64 14.73
CA PHE A 211 -9.78 -0.13 16.07
C PHE A 211 -10.09 1.35 16.20
N LEU A 212 -9.68 2.19 15.23
CA LEU A 212 -9.99 3.63 15.20
C LEU A 212 -11.50 3.88 15.25
N ILE A 213 -12.26 3.25 14.35
CA ILE A 213 -13.73 3.41 14.30
C ILE A 213 -14.38 2.91 15.60
N SER A 214 -13.88 1.83 16.19
CA SER A 214 -14.40 1.30 17.46
C SER A 214 -14.33 2.33 18.60
N THR A 215 -13.42 3.30 18.54
CA THR A 215 -13.29 4.34 19.59
C THR A 215 -14.38 5.40 19.52
N LEU A 216 -15.03 5.58 18.36
CA LEU A 216 -16.08 6.57 18.13
C LEU A 216 -17.46 6.10 18.59
N PHE A 217 -17.68 4.79 18.70
CA PHE A 217 -19.00 4.20 18.91
C PHE A 217 -19.07 3.35 20.18
N SER A 218 -20.15 3.51 20.94
CA SER A 218 -20.45 2.73 22.15
C SER A 218 -21.40 1.55 21.92
N LYS A 219 -22.13 1.55 20.79
CA LYS A 219 -23.13 0.52 20.43
C LYS A 219 -22.65 -0.33 19.26
N ALA A 220 -22.58 -1.65 19.44
CA ALA A 220 -21.96 -2.54 18.47
C ALA A 220 -22.68 -2.55 17.12
N ARG A 221 -24.02 -2.62 17.11
CA ARG A 221 -24.82 -2.66 15.87
C ARG A 221 -24.66 -1.39 15.04
N VAL A 222 -24.68 -0.22 15.68
CA VAL A 222 -24.55 1.08 15.00
C VAL A 222 -23.12 1.25 14.49
N GLY A 223 -22.11 1.00 15.32
CA GLY A 223 -20.72 1.18 14.91
C GLY A 223 -20.27 0.20 13.82
N ALA A 224 -20.80 -1.02 13.80
CA ALA A 224 -20.56 -1.95 12.70
C ALA A 224 -21.16 -1.46 11.38
N PHE A 225 -22.42 -0.98 11.40
CA PHE A 225 -23.06 -0.43 10.20
C PHE A 225 -22.34 0.82 9.67
N VAL A 226 -22.05 1.77 10.56
CA VAL A 226 -21.34 2.99 10.18
C VAL A 226 -19.92 2.68 9.71
N GLY A 227 -19.24 1.71 10.33
CA GLY A 227 -17.91 1.29 9.90
C GLY A 227 -17.90 0.64 8.51
N MET A 228 -18.90 -0.18 8.17
CA MET A 228 -19.07 -0.72 6.83
C MET A 228 -19.32 0.39 5.79
N VAL A 229 -20.20 1.35 6.11
CA VAL A 229 -20.48 2.50 5.24
C VAL A 229 -19.24 3.37 5.06
N ALA A 230 -18.49 3.64 6.14
CA ALA A 230 -17.26 4.42 6.08
C ALA A 230 -16.19 3.74 5.23
N PHE A 231 -16.01 2.42 5.38
CA PHE A 231 -15.08 1.63 4.59
C PHE A 231 -15.43 1.65 3.09
N PHE A 232 -16.72 1.50 2.77
CA PHE A 232 -17.19 1.60 1.38
C PHE A 232 -17.08 3.02 0.83
N ALA A 233 -17.34 4.05 1.63
CA ALA A 233 -17.15 5.45 1.24
C ALA A 233 -15.68 5.77 0.94
N MET A 234 -14.74 5.24 1.74
CA MET A 234 -13.31 5.34 1.45
C MET A 234 -12.94 4.67 0.13
N TYR A 235 -13.52 3.51 -0.18
CA TYR A 235 -13.37 2.89 -1.50
C TYR A 235 -13.95 3.77 -2.62
N ALA A 236 -15.11 4.40 -2.43
CA ALA A 236 -15.69 5.27 -3.47
C ALA A 236 -14.74 6.42 -3.87
N VAL A 237 -13.87 6.89 -2.96
CA VAL A 237 -12.83 7.89 -3.26
C VAL A 237 -11.82 7.35 -4.29
N SER A 238 -11.57 6.03 -4.35
CA SER A 238 -10.65 5.45 -5.34
C SER A 238 -11.12 5.66 -6.77
N GLN A 239 -12.43 5.71 -6.99
CA GLN A 239 -13.04 5.92 -8.31
C GLN A 239 -12.79 7.34 -8.86
N GLY A 240 -12.38 8.28 -8.01
CA GLY A 240 -12.01 9.64 -8.42
C GLY A 240 -10.61 9.73 -9.04
N PHE A 241 -9.75 8.72 -8.88
CA PHE A 241 -8.39 8.73 -9.42
C PHE A 241 -8.36 8.12 -10.83
N SER A 242 -8.12 8.96 -11.83
CA SER A 242 -7.97 8.54 -13.23
C SER A 242 -6.50 8.27 -13.60
N THR A 243 -6.26 7.71 -14.80
CA THR A 243 -4.93 7.46 -15.39
C THR A 243 -4.06 8.72 -15.49
N GLY A 244 -4.68 9.89 -15.69
CA GLY A 244 -4.00 11.20 -15.75
C GLY A 244 -3.68 11.85 -14.40
N THR A 245 -4.04 11.20 -13.28
CA THR A 245 -3.78 11.78 -11.94
C THR A 245 -2.31 11.60 -11.56
N GLY A 246 -1.66 12.68 -11.12
CA GLY A 246 -0.25 12.66 -10.73
C GLY A 246 0.06 11.65 -9.61
N GLU A 247 1.27 11.08 -9.63
CA GLU A 247 1.71 10.07 -8.66
C GLU A 247 1.57 10.55 -7.21
N SER A 248 1.88 11.82 -6.93
CA SER A 248 1.75 12.43 -5.60
C SER A 248 0.32 12.45 -5.09
N ALA A 249 -0.67 12.72 -5.95
CA ALA A 249 -2.07 12.73 -5.58
C ALA A 249 -2.59 11.31 -5.29
N LYS A 250 -2.17 10.31 -6.08
CA LYS A 250 -2.48 8.90 -5.80
C LYS A 250 -1.85 8.43 -4.49
N ARG A 251 -0.60 8.84 -4.21
CA ARG A 251 0.09 8.57 -2.94
C ARG A 251 -0.60 9.19 -1.72
N LEU A 252 -1.11 10.42 -1.86
CA LEU A 252 -1.88 11.04 -0.78
C LEU A 252 -3.23 10.35 -0.58
N GLY A 253 -3.90 10.01 -1.68
CA GLY A 253 -5.16 9.25 -1.67
C GLY A 253 -5.03 7.88 -1.02
N SER A 254 -3.88 7.21 -1.19
CA SER A 254 -3.60 5.93 -0.56
C SER A 254 -3.47 5.97 0.96
N ALA A 255 -3.55 7.14 1.61
CA ALA A 255 -3.70 7.25 3.07
C ALA A 255 -5.05 6.75 3.58
N LEU A 256 -5.99 6.56 2.66
CA LEU A 256 -7.19 5.78 2.89
C LEU A 256 -6.90 4.34 2.45
N SER A 257 -6.78 3.43 3.42
CA SER A 257 -6.40 2.04 3.17
C SER A 257 -7.21 1.34 2.05
N PRO A 258 -8.54 1.55 1.90
CA PRO A 258 -9.31 0.99 0.78
C PRO A 258 -8.89 1.51 -0.61
N VAL A 259 -8.42 2.75 -0.69
CA VAL A 259 -7.90 3.35 -1.94
C VAL A 259 -6.57 2.71 -2.31
N ALA A 260 -5.68 2.52 -1.33
CA ALA A 260 -4.40 1.84 -1.54
C ALA A 260 -4.58 0.41 -2.06
N LEU A 261 -5.59 -0.32 -1.55
CA LEU A 261 -5.96 -1.64 -2.06
C LEU A 261 -6.43 -1.57 -3.51
N ALA A 262 -7.39 -0.71 -3.82
CA ALA A 262 -7.96 -0.61 -5.17
C ALA A 262 -6.88 -0.31 -6.22
N LEU A 263 -6.02 0.69 -5.95
CA LEU A 263 -4.91 1.02 -6.84
C LEU A 263 -3.86 -0.10 -6.89
N GLY A 264 -3.56 -0.74 -5.76
CA GLY A 264 -2.59 -1.85 -5.72
C GLY A 264 -3.04 -3.08 -6.50
N VAL A 265 -4.33 -3.44 -6.43
CA VAL A 265 -4.91 -4.56 -7.20
C VAL A 265 -4.94 -4.26 -8.69
N GLN A 266 -5.19 -3.01 -9.10
CA GLN A 266 -5.08 -2.60 -10.50
C GLN A 266 -3.66 -2.78 -11.04
N VAL A 267 -2.64 -2.34 -10.28
CA VAL A 267 -1.23 -2.55 -10.65
C VAL A 267 -0.90 -4.04 -10.74
N LEU A 268 -1.42 -4.86 -9.80
CA LEU A 268 -1.21 -6.31 -9.81
C LEU A 268 -1.84 -6.97 -11.05
N ALA A 269 -3.04 -6.54 -11.45
CA ALA A 269 -3.72 -7.03 -12.65
C ALA A 269 -2.99 -6.60 -13.94
N ASN A 270 -2.54 -5.35 -14.01
CA ASN A 270 -1.78 -4.86 -15.16
C ASN A 270 -0.43 -5.59 -15.33
N ALA A 271 0.22 -5.94 -14.22
CA ALA A 271 1.47 -6.71 -14.25
C ALA A 271 1.26 -8.18 -14.70
N GLU A 272 0.10 -8.78 -14.42
CA GLU A 272 -0.27 -10.08 -14.97
C GLU A 272 -0.69 -10.00 -16.44
N GLU A 273 -1.26 -8.88 -16.88
CA GLU A 273 -1.66 -8.68 -18.28
C GLU A 273 -0.44 -8.77 -19.22
N THR A 274 0.70 -8.22 -18.81
CA THR A 274 1.96 -8.26 -19.57
C THR A 274 2.69 -9.60 -19.46
N GLY A 275 2.26 -10.49 -18.55
CA GLY A 275 2.87 -11.80 -18.32
C GLY A 275 4.14 -11.81 -17.47
N GLU A 276 4.65 -10.64 -17.04
CA GLU A 276 5.82 -10.55 -16.16
C GLU A 276 5.46 -10.90 -14.70
N GLY A 277 4.22 -10.58 -14.30
CA GLY A 277 3.76 -10.70 -12.92
C GLY A 277 4.51 -9.77 -11.97
N VAL A 278 4.18 -9.81 -10.68
CA VAL A 278 4.91 -9.02 -9.68
C VAL A 278 5.90 -9.86 -8.90
N GLN A 279 7.18 -9.57 -9.15
CA GLN A 279 8.33 -10.08 -8.42
C GLN A 279 9.00 -8.96 -7.61
N PHE A 280 9.89 -9.31 -6.69
CA PHE A 280 10.62 -8.32 -5.87
C PHE A 280 11.45 -7.34 -6.72
N SER A 281 11.96 -7.77 -7.87
CA SER A 281 12.68 -6.93 -8.84
C SER A 281 11.74 -5.92 -9.53
N THR A 282 10.55 -6.38 -9.92
CA THR A 282 9.61 -5.62 -10.76
C THR A 282 8.59 -4.81 -9.92
N MET A 283 8.51 -5.02 -8.60
CA MET A 283 7.58 -4.31 -7.71
C MET A 283 7.67 -2.76 -7.76
N GLY A 284 8.84 -2.23 -8.15
CA GLY A 284 9.09 -0.80 -8.27
C GLY A 284 8.71 -0.18 -9.62
N THR A 285 8.24 -0.97 -10.59
CA THR A 285 7.84 -0.46 -11.91
C THR A 285 6.56 0.38 -11.82
N LEU A 286 6.47 1.38 -12.70
CA LEU A 286 5.33 2.28 -12.76
C LEU A 286 4.24 1.63 -13.62
N SER A 287 3.06 1.42 -13.03
CA SER A 287 1.84 1.07 -13.78
C SER A 287 0.79 2.12 -13.45
N ASP A 288 0.34 2.87 -14.48
CA ASP A 288 -0.60 3.99 -14.34
C ASP A 288 -0.23 5.02 -13.24
N ASN A 289 1.03 5.48 -13.22
CA ASN A 289 1.52 6.45 -12.23
C ASN A 289 1.41 5.99 -10.76
N TYR A 290 1.34 4.68 -10.53
CA TYR A 290 1.34 4.08 -9.20
C TYR A 290 2.29 2.87 -9.15
N ARG A 291 2.86 2.60 -7.98
CA ARG A 291 3.81 1.49 -7.77
C ARG A 291 3.27 0.57 -6.69
N LEU A 292 3.45 -0.73 -6.86
CA LEU A 292 3.05 -1.68 -5.82
C LEU A 292 3.89 -1.49 -4.54
N SER A 293 5.18 -1.17 -4.67
CA SER A 293 6.04 -0.86 -3.53
C SER A 293 5.49 0.28 -2.66
N THR A 294 4.87 1.28 -3.30
CA THR A 294 4.27 2.41 -2.59
C THR A 294 3.01 2.00 -1.86
N ALA A 295 2.19 1.10 -2.42
CA ALA A 295 1.02 0.55 -1.73
C ALA A 295 1.42 -0.21 -0.45
N LEU A 296 2.47 -1.04 -0.53
CA LEU A 296 2.98 -1.77 0.63
C LEU A 296 3.46 -0.82 1.74
N TRP A 297 4.26 0.18 1.39
CA TRP A 297 4.69 1.20 2.34
C TRP A 297 3.50 1.96 2.94
N MET A 298 2.49 2.25 2.13
CA MET A 298 1.31 2.97 2.59
C MET A 298 0.46 2.13 3.57
N PHE A 299 0.33 0.82 3.38
CA PHE A 299 -0.35 -0.02 4.36
C PHE A 299 0.35 -0.03 5.72
N VAL A 300 1.70 -0.04 5.74
CA VAL A 300 2.45 0.08 7.00
C VAL A 300 2.18 1.44 7.64
N PHE A 301 2.24 2.51 6.84
CA PHE A 301 1.97 3.86 7.30
C PHE A 301 0.55 4.01 7.86
N ASP A 302 -0.47 3.52 7.15
CA ASP A 302 -1.88 3.54 7.57
C ASP A 302 -2.09 2.75 8.86
N THR A 303 -1.43 1.59 8.98
CA THR A 303 -1.48 0.78 10.22
C THR A 303 -1.02 1.60 11.41
N VAL A 304 0.13 2.28 11.29
CA VAL A 304 0.69 3.14 12.35
C VAL A 304 -0.16 4.37 12.59
N LEU A 305 -0.63 5.01 11.51
CA LEU A 305 -1.44 6.22 11.58
C LEU A 305 -2.77 5.93 12.32
N TYR A 306 -3.52 4.91 11.88
CA TYR A 306 -4.81 4.57 12.49
C TYR A 306 -4.67 4.02 13.91
N THR A 307 -3.60 3.29 14.24
CA THR A 307 -3.33 2.88 15.64
C THR A 307 -3.07 4.08 16.53
N VAL A 308 -2.21 5.02 16.11
CA VAL A 308 -1.90 6.22 16.89
C VAL A 308 -3.13 7.10 17.05
N LEU A 309 -3.91 7.33 15.99
CA LEU A 309 -5.17 8.07 16.08
C LEU A 309 -6.18 7.34 16.99
N GLY A 310 -6.29 6.02 16.89
CA GLY A 310 -7.16 5.22 17.76
C GLY A 310 -6.78 5.34 19.23
N LEU A 311 -5.49 5.23 19.57
CA LEU A 311 -5.00 5.39 20.94
C LEU A 311 -5.22 6.81 21.46
N TYR A 312 -5.06 7.82 20.60
CA TYR A 312 -5.34 9.21 20.93
C TYR A 312 -6.83 9.43 21.22
N LEU A 313 -7.72 8.99 20.30
CA LEU A 313 -9.15 9.14 20.45
C LEU A 313 -9.70 8.37 21.65
N GLU A 314 -9.13 7.20 21.97
CA GLU A 314 -9.50 6.44 23.17
C GLU A 314 -9.25 7.22 24.48
N LYS A 315 -8.28 8.14 24.50
CA LYS A 315 -7.95 8.96 25.68
C LYS A 315 -8.76 10.25 25.75
N VAL A 316 -9.14 10.81 24.60
CA VAL A 316 -9.82 12.11 24.48
C VAL A 316 -11.35 11.97 24.48
N MET A 317 -11.88 10.88 23.93
CA MET A 317 -13.33 10.66 23.84
C MET A 317 -13.97 10.57 25.23
N PRO A 318 -15.08 11.29 25.48
CA PRO A 318 -15.79 11.20 26.73
C PRO A 318 -16.37 9.80 26.91
N LYS A 319 -15.84 9.03 27.85
CA LYS A 319 -16.40 7.75 28.29
C LYS A 319 -17.41 8.02 29.40
N GLU A 320 -18.53 7.29 29.43
CA GLU A 320 -19.51 7.36 30.52
C GLU A 320 -18.88 7.08 31.90
N TYR A 321 -17.78 6.32 31.92
CA TYR A 321 -17.02 5.96 33.12
C TYR A 321 -15.51 6.00 32.82
N GLY A 322 -14.73 6.62 33.71
CA GLY A 322 -13.28 6.80 33.59
C GLY A 322 -12.85 8.27 33.53
N THR A 323 -11.56 8.54 33.75
CA THR A 323 -11.00 9.90 33.64
C THR A 323 -10.67 10.22 32.18
N THR A 324 -11.33 11.22 31.63
CA THR A 324 -11.11 11.69 30.26
C THR A 324 -10.00 12.73 30.26
N LEU A 325 -9.05 12.61 29.32
CA LEU A 325 -7.95 13.56 29.18
C LEU A 325 -8.36 14.64 28.18
N LYS A 326 -7.97 15.89 28.46
CA LYS A 326 -8.28 17.01 27.57
C LYS A 326 -7.55 16.83 26.22
N TRP A 327 -8.15 17.33 25.13
CA TRP A 327 -7.65 17.18 23.76
C TRP A 327 -6.17 17.60 23.56
N TYR A 328 -5.71 18.65 24.25
CA TYR A 328 -4.32 19.14 24.18
C TYR A 328 -3.31 18.35 25.03
N PHE A 329 -3.70 17.22 25.60
CA PHE A 329 -2.86 16.40 26.49
C PHE A 329 -1.48 16.02 25.94
N PRO A 330 -1.30 15.67 24.65
CA PRO A 330 0.02 15.35 24.11
C PRO A 330 0.98 16.55 24.08
N VAL A 331 0.43 17.77 23.98
CA VAL A 331 1.19 19.02 23.89
C VAL A 331 1.49 19.58 25.29
N SER A 332 0.74 19.16 26.31
CA SER A 332 0.98 19.61 27.68
C SER A 332 2.26 18.99 28.25
N PRO A 333 3.29 19.79 28.61
CA PRO A 333 4.50 19.29 29.24
C PRO A 333 4.24 18.66 30.63
N SER A 334 3.06 18.87 31.23
CA SER A 334 2.66 18.21 32.49
C SER A 334 2.33 16.72 32.32
N TYR A 335 2.06 16.26 31.10
CA TYR A 335 1.87 14.83 30.83
C TYR A 335 3.20 14.08 30.76
N TRP A 336 4.17 14.64 30.04
CA TRP A 336 5.50 14.05 29.86
C TRP A 336 6.38 14.20 31.09
N ARG A 337 6.22 15.28 31.87
CA ARG A 337 6.82 15.39 33.18
C ARG A 337 5.99 14.58 34.16
N SER A 338 6.41 13.33 34.35
CA SER A 338 5.95 12.51 35.47
C SER A 338 6.02 13.39 36.71
N ARG A 339 4.84 13.71 37.28
CA ARG A 339 4.76 14.47 38.51
C ARG A 339 5.47 13.61 39.54
N LYS A 340 6.74 13.92 39.84
CA LYS A 340 7.42 13.39 41.03
C LYS A 340 6.50 13.79 42.17
N GLN A 341 5.72 12.83 42.63
CA GLN A 341 4.88 12.98 43.80
C GLN A 341 5.90 13.20 44.91
N LYS A 342 6.10 14.47 45.26
CA LYS A 342 6.88 14.86 46.42
C LYS A 342 6.18 14.15 47.57
N GLN A 343 6.78 13.07 48.08
CA GLN A 343 6.41 12.54 49.39
C GLN A 343 6.55 13.74 50.32
N VAL A 344 5.42 14.32 50.69
CA VAL A 344 5.38 15.25 51.80
C VAL A 344 5.59 14.35 53.00
N THR A 345 6.82 14.28 53.48
CA THR A 345 7.13 13.82 54.82
C THR A 345 6.32 14.71 55.75
N VAL A 346 5.20 14.19 56.25
CA VAL A 346 4.43 14.87 57.28
C VAL A 346 5.24 14.70 58.55
N GLU A 347 5.92 15.77 58.97
CA GLU A 347 6.36 15.89 60.36
C GLU A 347 5.12 15.70 61.25
N ALA A 348 5.25 14.83 62.25
CA ALA A 348 4.19 14.49 63.18
C ALA A 348 3.63 15.77 63.84
N PRO A 349 2.31 16.03 63.75
CA PRO A 349 1.70 16.98 64.66
C PRO A 349 1.60 16.28 66.01
N VAL A 350 2.12 16.98 67.02
CA VAL A 350 2.01 16.66 68.45
C VAL A 350 0.57 16.31 68.80
N ASP A 351 0.40 15.21 69.53
CA ASP A 351 -0.83 14.82 70.21
C ASP A 351 -1.37 16.00 71.02
N ASP A 352 -2.62 16.40 70.76
CA ASP A 352 -3.57 16.98 71.73
C ASP A 352 -4.70 17.72 70.99
N VAL A 353 -5.58 16.99 70.31
CA VAL A 353 -6.96 17.45 70.12
C VAL A 353 -7.89 16.25 70.23
N ALA A 354 -8.56 16.13 71.38
CA ALA A 354 -9.68 15.24 71.57
C ALA A 354 -10.82 15.68 70.62
N LEU A 355 -11.02 14.92 69.55
CA LEU A 355 -12.19 15.08 68.67
C LEU A 355 -13.34 14.28 69.27
N ASP A 356 -14.40 15.00 69.65
CA ASP A 356 -15.68 14.43 70.09
C ASP A 356 -16.23 13.49 69.01
N LEU A 357 -16.34 12.21 69.35
CA LEU A 357 -16.76 11.15 68.43
C LEU A 357 -18.28 11.21 68.24
N ASN A 358 -18.68 11.68 67.05
CA ASN A 358 -20.05 11.63 66.55
C ASN A 358 -20.51 10.15 66.43
N PRO A 359 -21.69 9.74 66.97
CA PRO A 359 -22.12 8.33 67.10
C PRO A 359 -22.42 7.59 65.78
N SER A 360 -22.17 8.19 64.61
CA SER A 360 -22.37 7.57 63.29
C SER A 360 -21.10 6.99 62.65
N PHE A 361 -19.97 7.00 63.36
CA PHE A 361 -18.72 6.41 62.89
C PHE A 361 -18.46 5.07 63.59
N GLU A 362 -18.31 4.01 62.80
CA GLU A 362 -17.84 2.73 63.30
C GLU A 362 -16.38 2.90 63.76
N PRO A 363 -16.04 2.47 64.99
CA PRO A 363 -14.67 2.58 65.48
C PRO A 363 -13.74 1.72 64.62
N VAL A 364 -12.62 2.32 64.21
CA VAL A 364 -11.56 1.61 63.47
C VAL A 364 -11.06 0.44 64.32
N SER A 365 -11.05 -0.76 63.74
CA SER A 365 -10.59 -1.98 64.41
C SER A 365 -9.12 -1.87 64.84
N THR A 366 -8.75 -2.58 65.91
CA THR A 366 -7.39 -2.59 66.46
C THR A 366 -6.34 -2.99 65.42
N ASP A 367 -6.69 -3.94 64.56
CA ASP A 367 -5.81 -4.48 63.52
C ASP A 367 -5.47 -3.41 62.47
N LEU A 368 -6.43 -2.55 62.11
CA LEU A 368 -6.23 -1.45 61.16
C LEU A 368 -5.36 -0.32 61.75
N ARG A 369 -5.44 -0.09 63.07
CA ARG A 369 -4.55 0.86 63.77
C ARG A 369 -3.12 0.36 63.85
N GLU A 370 -2.93 -0.95 64.04
CA GLU A 370 -1.60 -1.57 64.00
C GLU A 370 -0.99 -1.50 62.60
N GLN A 371 -1.79 -1.72 61.55
CA GLN A 371 -1.37 -1.54 60.16
C GLN A 371 -1.01 -0.08 59.82
N GLU A 372 -1.70 0.91 60.39
CA GLU A 372 -1.31 2.33 60.28
C GLU A 372 0.05 2.59 60.95
N ARG A 373 0.26 2.04 62.15
CA ARG A 373 1.52 2.20 62.89
C ARG A 373 2.71 1.54 62.20
N ASN A 374 2.48 0.41 61.54
CA ASN A 374 3.49 -0.34 60.81
C ASN A 374 3.76 0.22 59.40
N GLY A 375 3.01 1.23 58.96
CA GLY A 375 3.16 1.83 57.63
C GLY A 375 2.65 0.96 56.48
N GLU A 376 1.87 -0.08 56.79
CA GLU A 376 1.28 -1.02 55.82
C GLU A 376 -0.10 -0.56 55.34
N ALA A 377 -0.68 0.48 55.98
CA ALA A 377 -1.96 1.06 55.60
C ALA A 377 -1.82 2.33 54.74
N LEU A 378 -2.62 2.40 53.66
CA LEU A 378 -2.76 3.63 52.86
C LEU A 378 -3.69 4.62 53.60
N THR A 379 -3.12 5.60 54.29
CA THR A 379 -3.92 6.65 54.96
C THR A 379 -4.32 7.76 53.98
N VAL A 380 -5.61 7.89 53.67
CA VAL A 380 -6.12 9.01 52.87
C VAL A 380 -6.63 10.11 53.82
N LYS A 381 -5.84 11.18 54.00
CA LYS A 381 -6.20 12.32 54.85
C LYS A 381 -6.70 13.49 53.98
N ARG A 382 -7.64 14.28 54.51
CA ARG A 382 -8.18 15.52 53.89
C ARG A 382 -8.94 15.31 52.57
N LEU A 383 -9.80 14.30 52.51
CA LEU A 383 -10.80 14.18 51.43
C LEU A 383 -11.76 15.38 51.51
N ARG A 384 -11.75 16.23 50.47
CA ARG A 384 -12.73 17.30 50.28
C ARG A 384 -13.63 16.92 49.11
N LYS A 385 -14.94 16.84 49.36
CA LYS A 385 -15.94 16.71 48.30
C LYS A 385 -16.15 18.08 47.67
N VAL A 386 -15.78 18.23 46.40
CA VAL A 386 -16.04 19.45 45.62
C VAL A 386 -17.26 19.18 44.76
N PHE A 387 -18.35 19.88 45.04
CA PHE A 387 -19.54 19.89 44.18
C PHE A 387 -19.28 20.84 43.01
N GLN A 388 -19.51 20.38 41.78
CA GLN A 388 -19.54 21.30 40.64
C GLN A 388 -20.85 22.08 40.72
N VAL A 389 -20.75 23.35 41.14
CA VAL A 389 -21.86 24.30 41.09
C VAL A 389 -21.81 24.94 39.69
N PRO A 390 -22.92 24.97 38.93
CA PRO A 390 -22.99 25.71 37.67
C PRO A 390 -22.67 27.20 37.87
N ASP A 391 -21.97 27.82 36.90
CA ASP A 391 -21.33 29.16 36.96
C ASP A 391 -22.23 30.37 37.29
N HIS A 392 -23.52 30.17 37.58
CA HIS A 392 -24.47 31.26 37.87
C HIS A 392 -24.61 31.60 39.36
N LEU A 393 -23.85 30.97 40.28
CA LEU A 393 -23.98 31.20 41.73
C LEU A 393 -22.63 31.32 42.46
N SER A 394 -21.65 32.05 41.91
CA SER A 394 -20.44 32.42 42.66
C SER A 394 -20.71 33.58 43.63
N ALA A 395 -21.28 33.29 44.80
CA ALA A 395 -21.17 34.14 45.98
C ALA A 395 -20.07 33.58 46.89
N GLY A 396 -19.18 34.46 47.36
CA GLY A 396 -17.96 34.13 48.09
C GLY A 396 -18.16 33.45 49.46
N PRO A 397 -17.07 32.99 50.09
CA PRO A 397 -17.13 32.14 51.26
C PRO A 397 -17.40 32.95 52.54
N GLN A 398 -18.64 32.90 53.03
CA GLN A 398 -18.97 32.83 54.45
C GLN A 398 -19.69 31.49 54.58
N TRP A 399 -19.30 30.54 55.42
CA TRP A 399 -19.29 30.62 56.88
C TRP A 399 -18.33 29.56 57.46
N CYS A 400 -17.66 29.92 58.55
CA CYS A 400 -17.12 28.97 59.53
C CYS A 400 -18.27 28.32 60.28
N TRP A 401 -18.22 27.00 60.47
CA TRP A 401 -18.38 26.27 61.73
C TRP A 401 -17.77 24.88 61.56
#